data_AF-A0A382C0Q8-F1
#
_entry.id   AF-A0A382C0Q8-F1
#
_cell.length_a   1.000
_cell.length_b   1.000
_cell.length_c   1.000
_cell.angle_alpha   90.00
_cell.angle_beta   90.00
_cell.angle_gamma   90.00
#
_symmetry.space_group_name_H-M   'P 1'
#
loop_
_entity.id
_entity.type
_entity.pdbx_description
1 polymer ?
#
loop_
_entity_poly.entity_id
_entity_poly.type
_entity_poly.pdbx_seq_one_letter_code
_entity_poly.pdbx_strand_id
1 'polypeptide(L)'
;MIIEGPLVPGTFVERPNRFIAIVMKDGQVVQTHLPDPGRLKELLIPGAKLLLRPALKGSNRKTKYSTVMVNHGGQLISLVSALPNRFVLESFFDESLPMLKGYKLVQPEVSHGNHRFDFLLKDNNGKQFYLEVKSVTYVENRLAQFPDAVRQRG
;
A
#
# COMPACT_ATOMS: atom_id res chain seq x y z
N MET A 1 -10.54 8.64 1.02
CA MET A 1 -9.86 7.60 1.83
C MET A 1 -9.46 8.08 3.23
N ILE A 2 -9.89 7.34 4.25
CA ILE A 2 -9.48 7.53 5.65
C ILE A 2 -8.71 6.27 6.09
N ILE A 3 -7.54 6.45 6.70
CA ILE A 3 -6.77 5.34 7.27
C ILE A 3 -7.21 5.19 8.73
N GLU A 4 -8.08 4.22 8.98
CA GLU A 4 -8.67 4.01 10.30
C GLU A 4 -7.61 3.69 11.38
N GLY A 5 -7.80 4.31 12.53
CA GLY A 5 -7.03 4.08 13.75
C GLY A 5 -7.82 3.27 14.80
N PRO A 6 -7.34 3.23 16.05
CA PRO A 6 -6.11 3.87 16.52
C PRO A 6 -4.87 3.23 15.91
N LEU A 7 -3.91 4.07 15.50
CA LEU A 7 -2.57 3.62 15.15
C LEU A 7 -1.65 3.87 16.35
N VAL A 8 -0.79 2.89 16.64
CA VAL A 8 0.13 2.94 17.78
C VAL A 8 1.58 3.03 17.29
N PRO A 9 2.44 3.82 17.94
CA PRO A 9 3.81 4.02 17.47
C PRO A 9 4.66 2.78 17.70
N GLY A 10 5.63 2.52 16.82
CA GLY A 10 6.65 1.49 16.98
C GLY A 10 7.99 1.92 16.37
N THR A 11 9.06 1.17 16.64
CA THR A 11 10.38 1.39 16.01
C THR A 11 10.82 0.14 15.27
N PHE A 12 11.08 0.26 13.97
CA PHE A 12 11.52 -0.85 13.13
C PHE A 12 12.86 -1.41 13.63
N VAL A 13 12.97 -2.74 13.68
CA VAL A 13 14.20 -3.46 14.04
C VAL A 13 14.76 -4.18 12.82
N GLU A 14 13.98 -5.09 12.24
CA GLU A 14 14.39 -5.88 11.08
C GLU A 14 13.18 -6.45 10.31
N ARG A 15 13.44 -6.97 9.12
CA ARG A 15 12.42 -7.57 8.24
C ARG A 15 12.89 -8.96 7.79
N PRO A 16 12.57 -10.02 8.55
CA PRO A 16 13.05 -11.37 8.26
C PRO A 16 12.49 -11.94 6.96
N ASN A 17 11.33 -11.48 6.49
CA ASN A 17 10.77 -11.84 5.19
C ASN A 17 9.82 -10.75 4.67
N ARG A 18 9.34 -10.92 3.44
CA ARG A 18 8.50 -9.92 2.76
C ARG A 18 7.19 -9.56 3.49
N PHE A 19 6.69 -10.39 4.41
CA PHE A 19 5.40 -10.19 5.08
C PHE A 19 5.49 -9.97 6.59
N ILE A 20 6.70 -10.01 7.18
CA ILE A 20 6.93 -9.85 8.61
C ILE A 20 7.95 -8.75 8.86
N ALA A 21 7.62 -7.81 9.73
CA ALA A 21 8.55 -6.86 10.32
C ALA A 21 8.62 -7.05 11.84
N ILE A 22 9.83 -7.04 12.36
CA ILE A 22 10.14 -7.04 13.79
C ILE A 22 10.20 -5.59 14.26
N VAL A 23 9.45 -5.27 15.30
CA VAL A 23 9.24 -3.90 15.77
C VAL A 23 9.38 -3.84 17.28
N MET A 24 10.10 -2.83 17.76
CA MET A 24 10.15 -2.47 19.18
C MET A 24 8.93 -1.63 19.52
N LYS A 25 8.09 -2.12 20.43
CA LYS A 25 6.87 -1.46 20.94
C LYS A 25 6.89 -1.49 22.47
N ASP A 26 6.91 -0.31 23.09
CA ASP A 26 6.91 -0.15 24.56
C ASP A 26 7.96 -1.03 25.28
N GLY A 27 9.17 -1.11 24.71
CA GLY A 27 10.26 -1.93 25.25
C GLY A 27 10.19 -3.42 24.93
N GLN A 28 9.16 -3.88 24.20
CA GLN A 28 9.01 -5.27 23.77
C GLN A 28 9.21 -5.43 22.27
N VAL A 29 9.91 -6.50 21.88
CA VAL A 29 10.05 -6.90 20.48
C VAL A 29 8.82 -7.69 20.06
N VAL A 30 8.11 -7.21 19.03
CA VAL A 30 6.90 -7.83 18.51
C VAL A 30 6.99 -8.11 17.01
N GLN A 31 6.36 -9.18 16.57
CA GLN A 31 6.16 -9.46 15.15
C GLN A 31 4.92 -8.75 14.63
N THR A 32 5.08 -8.05 13.52
CA THR A 32 4.01 -7.33 12.82
C THR A 32 3.88 -7.85 11.40
N HIS A 33 2.65 -7.90 10.88
CA HIS A 33 2.42 -8.16 9.47
C HIS A 33 2.78 -6.91 8.66
N LEU A 34 3.56 -7.08 7.59
CA LEU A 34 3.87 -6.03 6.63
C LEU A 34 3.06 -6.27 5.34
N PRO A 35 2.01 -5.47 5.08
CA PRO A 35 1.12 -5.62 3.92
C PRO A 35 1.68 -4.96 2.66
N ASP A 36 2.98 -5.11 2.42
CA ASP A 36 3.67 -4.64 1.22
C ASP A 36 4.83 -5.61 0.87
N PRO A 37 4.75 -6.32 -0.27
CA PRO A 37 5.77 -7.28 -0.69
C PRO A 37 7.01 -6.63 -1.32
N GLY A 38 7.00 -5.31 -1.57
CA GLY A 38 8.10 -4.54 -2.15
C GLY A 38 9.37 -4.56 -1.29
N ARG A 39 10.49 -4.06 -1.82
CA ARG A 39 11.79 -4.16 -1.14
C ARG A 39 11.90 -3.24 0.08
N LEU A 40 11.38 -2.02 -0.02
CA LEU A 40 11.26 -1.04 1.06
C LEU A 40 12.58 -0.78 1.83
N LYS A 41 13.73 -0.92 1.17
CA LYS A 41 15.05 -0.92 1.86
C LYS A 41 15.44 0.47 2.35
N GLU A 42 15.04 1.48 1.60
CA GLU A 42 15.19 2.91 1.88
C GLU A 42 14.23 3.40 2.97
N LEU A 43 13.13 2.68 3.19
CA LEU A 43 12.09 3.02 4.14
C LEU A 43 12.26 2.30 5.47
N LEU A 44 12.47 0.98 5.43
CA LEU A 44 12.59 0.11 6.58
C LEU A 44 14.06 -0.06 6.98
N ILE A 45 14.64 1.04 7.47
CA ILE A 45 15.98 1.08 8.04
C ILE A 45 15.86 0.90 9.57
N PRO A 46 16.71 0.10 10.23
CA PRO A 46 16.69 -0.05 11.69
C PRO A 46 16.61 1.30 12.40
N GLY A 47 15.65 1.44 13.34
CA GLY A 47 15.37 2.71 14.02
C GLY A 47 14.27 3.56 13.37
N ALA A 48 13.80 3.22 12.17
CA ALA A 48 12.69 3.93 11.51
C ALA A 48 11.43 3.93 12.39
N LYS A 49 10.76 5.07 12.48
CA LYS A 49 9.52 5.20 13.26
C LYS A 49 8.35 4.69 12.45
N LEU A 50 7.56 3.83 13.05
CA LEU A 50 6.42 3.16 12.42
C LEU A 50 5.11 3.55 13.10
N LEU A 51 4.02 3.46 12.34
CA LEU A 51 2.66 3.42 12.86
C LEU A 51 2.07 2.03 12.60
N LEU A 52 1.61 1.40 13.68
CA LEU A 52 1.09 0.03 13.70
C LEU A 52 -0.41 0.05 13.95
N ARG A 53 -1.15 -0.85 13.28
CA ARG A 53 -2.56 -1.12 13.58
C ARG A 53 -2.67 -2.39 14.43
N PRO A 54 -3.24 -2.32 15.64
CA PRO A 54 -3.56 -3.52 16.42
C PRO A 54 -4.52 -4.45 15.66
N ALA A 55 -4.36 -5.75 15.82
CA ALA A 55 -5.38 -6.70 15.40
C ALA A 55 -6.67 -6.45 16.21
N LEU A 56 -7.81 -6.68 15.57
CA LEU A 56 -9.10 -6.59 16.24
C LEU A 56 -9.19 -7.57 17.42
N LYS A 57 -9.93 -7.20 18.47
CA LYS A 57 -10.16 -8.07 19.63
C LYS A 57 -10.80 -9.37 19.16
N GLY A 58 -10.27 -10.52 19.62
CA GLY A 58 -10.75 -11.84 19.20
C GLY A 58 -10.22 -12.33 17.84
N SER A 59 -9.28 -11.61 17.23
CA SER A 59 -8.67 -12.05 15.98
C SER A 59 -7.80 -13.29 16.16
N ASN A 60 -7.98 -14.28 15.28
CA ASN A 60 -7.13 -15.48 15.19
C ASN A 60 -5.81 -15.25 14.42
N ARG A 61 -5.44 -13.98 14.15
CA ARG A 61 -4.20 -13.64 13.44
C ARG A 61 -2.98 -14.01 14.29
N LYS A 62 -1.98 -14.62 13.64
CA LYS A 62 -0.67 -14.91 14.27
C LYS A 62 0.06 -13.65 14.74
N THR A 63 -0.02 -12.57 13.96
CA THR A 63 0.61 -11.28 14.30
C THR A 63 -0.39 -10.38 15.01
N LYS A 64 0.00 -9.80 16.15
CA LYS A 64 -0.85 -8.87 16.94
C LYS A 64 -1.00 -7.49 16.30
N TYR A 65 -0.17 -7.16 15.31
CA TYR A 65 -0.15 -5.86 14.65
C TYR A 65 0.03 -5.99 13.14
N SER A 66 -0.41 -4.98 12.40
CA SER A 66 0.04 -4.70 11.04
C SER A 66 0.88 -3.42 11.04
N THR A 67 2.01 -3.40 10.35
CA THR A 67 2.75 -2.17 10.05
C THR A 67 2.02 -1.43 8.94
N VAL A 68 1.62 -0.17 9.19
CA VAL A 68 0.75 0.60 8.27
C VAL A 68 1.50 1.76 7.64
N MET A 69 2.31 2.48 8.41
CA MET A 69 3.09 3.59 7.90
C MET A 69 4.50 3.59 8.46
N VAL A 70 5.40 4.22 7.73
CA VAL A 70 6.74 4.60 8.20
C VAL A 70 6.87 6.12 8.11
N ASN A 71 7.53 6.70 9.11
CA ASN A 71 7.98 8.07 9.06
C ASN A 71 9.35 8.12 8.39
N HIS A 72 9.42 8.83 7.26
CA HIS A 72 10.64 9.08 6.52
C HIS A 72 10.84 10.59 6.42
N GLY A 73 11.80 11.14 7.17
CA GLY A 73 12.10 12.58 7.14
C GLY A 73 10.94 13.48 7.58
N GLY A 74 10.07 13.02 8.49
CA GLY A 74 8.89 13.75 8.94
C GLY A 74 7.63 13.49 8.11
N GLN A 75 7.75 12.80 6.98
CA GLN A 75 6.62 12.42 6.13
C GLN A 75 6.16 11.01 6.41
N LEU A 76 4.85 10.79 6.48
CA LEU A 76 4.26 9.47 6.63
C LEU A 76 4.07 8.82 5.26
N ILE A 77 4.75 7.69 5.04
CA ILE A 77 4.63 6.88 3.84
C ILE A 77 3.83 5.63 4.18
N SER A 78 2.79 5.36 3.40
CA SER A 78 1.98 4.14 3.54
C SER A 78 2.80 2.90 3.16
N LEU A 79 2.72 1.87 4.00
CA LEU A 79 3.28 0.53 3.77
C LEU A 79 2.18 -0.50 3.49
N VAL A 80 1.01 -0.05 3.03
CA VAL A 80 -0.13 -0.89 2.65
C VAL A 80 -0.32 -0.77 1.15
N SER A 81 0.20 -1.75 0.40
CA SER A 81 0.24 -1.70 -1.06
C SER A 81 -1.13 -1.75 -1.72
N ALA A 82 -2.18 -2.15 -0.99
CA ALA A 82 -3.56 -2.17 -1.48
C ALA A 82 -4.28 -0.81 -1.36
N LEU A 83 -3.74 0.16 -0.60
CA LEU A 83 -4.40 1.46 -0.43
C LEU A 83 -4.52 2.27 -1.72
N PRO A 84 -3.55 2.30 -2.64
CA PRO A 84 -3.71 2.99 -3.92
C PRO A 84 -4.89 2.48 -4.74
N ASN A 85 -5.07 1.17 -4.87
CA ASN A 85 -6.22 0.58 -5.56
C ASN A 85 -7.53 0.98 -4.86
N ARG A 86 -7.57 0.91 -3.53
CA ARG A 86 -8.74 1.36 -2.77
C ARG A 86 -9.05 2.84 -2.99
N PHE A 87 -8.03 3.70 -3.01
CA PHE A 87 -8.18 5.13 -3.27
C PHE A 87 -8.74 5.39 -4.68
N VAL A 88 -8.20 4.71 -5.70
CA VAL A 88 -8.71 4.81 -7.07
C VAL A 88 -10.15 4.30 -7.16
N LEU A 89 -10.49 3.20 -6.48
CA LEU A 89 -11.85 2.70 -6.41
C LEU A 89 -12.81 3.72 -5.78
N GLU A 90 -12.45 4.28 -4.63
CA GLU A 90 -13.22 5.32 -3.94
C GLU A 90 -13.42 6.56 -4.83
N SER A 91 -12.42 6.90 -5.65
CA SER A 91 -12.46 8.07 -6.54
C SER A 91 -13.55 8.03 -7.62
N PHE A 92 -14.04 6.83 -7.98
CA PHE A 92 -15.17 6.70 -8.90
C PHE A 92 -16.51 7.08 -8.26
N PHE A 93 -16.59 7.12 -6.93
CA PHE A 93 -17.81 7.45 -6.19
C PHE A 93 -17.84 8.91 -5.74
N ASP A 94 -16.69 9.46 -5.35
CA ASP A 94 -16.56 10.84 -4.88
C ASP A 94 -16.04 11.83 -5.95
N GLU A 95 -15.73 11.33 -7.14
CA GLU A 95 -15.19 12.09 -8.28
C GLU A 95 -13.89 12.87 -7.98
N SER A 96 -13.11 12.40 -6.99
CA SER A 96 -11.89 13.09 -6.52
C SER A 96 -10.71 13.05 -7.50
N LEU A 97 -10.74 12.21 -8.53
CA LEU A 97 -9.68 12.10 -9.55
C LEU A 97 -10.15 12.65 -10.90
N PRO A 98 -9.80 13.92 -11.25
CA PRO A 98 -10.28 14.57 -12.48
C PRO A 98 -9.96 13.80 -13.76
N MET A 99 -8.83 13.09 -13.83
CA MET A 99 -8.44 12.32 -15.02
C MET A 99 -9.34 11.10 -15.29
N LEU A 100 -10.15 10.69 -14.30
CA LEU A 100 -11.11 9.58 -14.44
C LEU A 100 -12.53 10.07 -14.77
N LYS A 101 -12.75 11.39 -14.89
CA LYS A 101 -14.05 11.93 -15.29
C LYS A 101 -14.45 11.42 -16.67
N GLY A 102 -15.71 10.99 -16.79
CA GLY A 102 -16.24 10.38 -18.02
C GLY A 102 -15.94 8.89 -18.18
N TYR A 103 -15.24 8.27 -17.23
CA TYR A 103 -15.14 6.83 -17.11
C TYR A 103 -16.08 6.29 -16.04
N LYS A 104 -16.67 5.12 -16.30
CA LYS A 104 -17.48 4.36 -15.34
C LYS A 104 -16.78 3.06 -15.00
N LEU A 105 -16.69 2.74 -13.71
CA LEU A 105 -16.21 1.45 -13.24
C LEU A 105 -17.12 0.32 -13.75
N VAL A 106 -16.53 -0.68 -14.39
CA VAL A 106 -17.22 -1.92 -14.78
C VAL A 106 -16.92 -3.01 -13.75
N GLN A 107 -15.64 -3.28 -13.49
CA GLN A 107 -15.22 -4.38 -12.63
C GLN A 107 -13.79 -4.19 -12.12
N PRO A 108 -13.49 -4.43 -10.84
CA PRO A 108 -12.13 -4.53 -10.32
C PRO A 108 -11.50 -5.92 -10.54
N GLU A 109 -10.17 -6.02 -10.51
CA GLU A 109 -9.38 -7.26 -10.63
C GLU A 109 -9.77 -8.08 -11.87
N VAL A 110 -9.80 -7.44 -13.05
CA VAL A 110 -10.24 -8.05 -14.31
C VAL A 110 -9.13 -8.87 -14.95
N SER A 111 -9.43 -10.12 -15.31
CA SER A 111 -8.51 -10.96 -16.09
C SER A 111 -8.62 -10.68 -17.59
N HIS A 112 -7.49 -10.52 -18.27
CA HIS A 112 -7.40 -10.43 -19.73
C HIS A 112 -6.20 -11.23 -20.24
N GLY A 113 -6.47 -12.37 -20.89
CA GLY A 113 -5.43 -13.33 -21.25
C GLY A 113 -4.69 -13.83 -20.01
N ASN A 114 -3.35 -13.69 -20.01
CA ASN A 114 -2.48 -14.09 -18.89
C ASN A 114 -2.24 -12.97 -17.86
N HIS A 115 -2.91 -11.83 -18.02
CA HIS A 115 -2.75 -10.65 -17.16
C HIS A 115 -4.00 -10.43 -16.32
N ARG A 116 -3.81 -9.78 -15.17
CA ARG A 116 -4.88 -9.26 -14.33
C ARG A 116 -4.65 -7.78 -14.14
N PHE A 117 -5.60 -6.97 -14.60
CA PHE A 117 -5.58 -5.52 -14.44
C PHE A 117 -6.40 -5.13 -13.20
N ASP A 118 -6.03 -4.02 -12.58
CA ASP A 118 -6.71 -3.55 -11.37
C ASP A 118 -8.18 -3.16 -11.64
N PHE A 119 -8.49 -2.53 -12.79
CA PHE A 119 -9.85 -2.13 -13.12
C PHE A 119 -10.17 -2.24 -14.62
N LEU A 120 -11.39 -2.66 -14.95
CA LEU A 120 -12.05 -2.43 -16.23
C LEU A 120 -12.99 -1.24 -16.11
N LEU A 121 -12.85 -0.28 -17.01
CA LEU A 121 -13.71 0.90 -17.12
C LEU A 121 -14.42 0.93 -18.48
N LYS A 122 -15.42 1.80 -18.59
CA LYS A 122 -16.03 2.22 -19.86
C LYS A 122 -16.04 3.74 -19.96
N ASP A 123 -15.66 4.27 -21.13
CA ASP A 123 -15.83 5.68 -21.43
C ASP A 123 -17.29 6.03 -21.78
N ASN A 124 -17.56 7.31 -22.02
CA ASN A 124 -18.89 7.81 -22.40
C ASN A 124 -19.42 7.23 -23.73
N ASN A 125 -18.54 6.73 -24.60
CA ASN A 125 -18.90 6.08 -25.87
C ASN A 125 -19.08 4.56 -25.72
N GLY A 126 -18.91 4.02 -24.50
CA GLY A 126 -19.02 2.60 -24.20
C GLY A 126 -17.75 1.79 -24.50
N LYS A 127 -16.64 2.43 -24.89
CA LYS A 127 -15.38 1.75 -25.17
C LYS A 127 -14.73 1.28 -23.87
N GLN A 128 -14.25 0.04 -23.85
CA GLN A 128 -13.53 -0.52 -22.72
C GLN A 128 -12.16 0.13 -22.53
N PHE A 129 -11.79 0.36 -21.27
CA PHE A 129 -10.49 0.88 -20.88
C PHE A 129 -9.95 0.08 -19.69
N TYR A 130 -8.77 -0.52 -19.85
CA TYR A 130 -8.10 -1.26 -18.78
C TYR A 130 -7.18 -0.30 -18.02
N LEU A 131 -7.38 -0.20 -16.71
CA LEU A 131 -6.63 0.67 -15.82
C LEU A 131 -5.78 -0.18 -14.87
N GLU A 132 -4.50 0.14 -14.81
CA GLU A 132 -3.52 -0.40 -13.87
C GLU A 132 -3.03 0.72 -12.94
N VAL A 133 -2.99 0.44 -11.65
CA VAL A 133 -2.57 1.35 -10.59
C VAL A 133 -1.22 0.89 -10.07
N LYS A 134 -0.23 1.79 -10.11
CA LYS A 134 1.10 1.52 -9.55
C LYS A 134 1.35 2.44 -8.36
N SER A 135 1.77 1.86 -7.24
CA SER A 135 2.24 2.60 -6.07
C SER A 135 3.72 2.94 -6.21
N VAL A 136 4.09 4.17 -5.89
CA VAL A 136 5.48 4.62 -5.94
C VAL A 136 5.88 5.20 -4.57
N THR A 137 6.81 4.53 -3.90
CA THR A 137 7.30 4.92 -2.57
C THR A 137 8.78 5.27 -2.57
N TYR A 138 9.52 4.92 -3.63
CA TYR A 138 10.91 5.31 -3.82
C TYR A 138 10.99 6.72 -4.41
N VAL A 139 11.62 7.64 -3.67
CA VAL A 139 11.81 9.03 -4.08
C VAL A 139 13.28 9.39 -3.94
N GLU A 140 13.87 9.91 -5.02
CA GLU A 140 15.26 10.35 -5.05
C GLU A 140 15.30 11.71 -5.76
N ASN A 141 15.99 12.70 -5.17
CA ASN A 141 16.08 14.06 -5.71
C ASN A 141 14.71 14.70 -6.04
N ARG A 142 13.69 14.42 -5.22
CA ARG A 142 12.28 14.84 -5.42
C ARG A 142 11.59 14.21 -6.63
N LEU A 143 12.15 13.16 -7.21
CA LEU A 143 11.55 12.38 -8.28
C LEU A 143 11.10 11.02 -7.74
N ALA A 144 9.81 10.73 -7.90
CA ALA A 144 9.26 9.40 -7.63
C ALA A 144 9.64 8.46 -8.77
N GLN A 145 10.18 7.27 -8.46
CA GLN A 145 10.66 6.33 -9.46
C GLN A 145 10.01 4.94 -9.31
N PHE A 146 9.61 4.35 -10.44
CA PHE A 146 9.05 3.00 -10.51
C PHE A 146 9.56 2.30 -11.78
N PRO A 147 9.97 1.01 -11.71
CA PRO A 147 10.02 0.14 -10.52
C PRO A 147 11.27 0.36 -9.64
N ASP A 148 11.18 -0.01 -8.37
CA ASP A 148 12.25 0.03 -7.35
C ASP A 148 13.39 -1.00 -7.56
N ALA A 149 13.24 -1.85 -8.59
CA ALA A 149 14.22 -2.82 -9.05
C ALA A 149 13.84 -3.25 -10.48
N VAL A 150 14.81 -3.74 -11.27
CA VAL A 150 14.53 -4.37 -12.58
C VAL A 150 13.52 -5.50 -12.37
N ARG A 151 12.30 -5.33 -12.90
CA ARG A 151 11.27 -6.37 -12.93
C ARG A 151 11.11 -6.87 -14.37
N GLN A 152 11.14 -8.19 -14.56
CA GLN A 152 10.79 -8.83 -15.84
C GLN A 152 9.27 -8.85 -16.11
N ARG A 153 8.44 -8.41 -15.16
CA ARG A 153 6.98 -8.29 -15.30
C ARG A 153 6.55 -6.91 -14.84
N GLY A 154 5.84 -6.20 -15.72
CA GLY A 154 5.21 -4.90 -15.49
C GLY A 154 3.78 -4.92 -16.00
#